data_AF-A0A2D4HHQ2-F1
#
_entry.id   AF-A0A2D4HHQ2-F1
#
_cell.length_a   1.000
_cell.length_b   1.000
_cell.length_c   1.000
_cell.angle_alpha   90.00
_cell.angle_beta   90.00
_cell.angle_gamma   90.00
#
_symmetry.space_group_name_H-M   'P 1'
#
loop_
_entity.id
_entity.type
_entity.pdbx_description
1 polymer ?
#
loop_
_entity_poly.entity_id
_entity_poly.type
_entity_poly.pdbx_seq_one_letter_code
_entity_poly.pdbx_strand_id
1 'polypeptide(L)'
;PRRVNREIVEHMVQHFKAQIFGDRKPVFDGRKNLYTAMPLPIGRDKQVELEVTLPGEGKDRIFKVAIKWMSVVSLQALHDALSGRLPSVPFETIQALDVVMRHLPSMRYTPVGRSFFTASEGCSNPLGGGREVW
;
A
#
# COMPACT_ATOMS: atom_id res chain seq x y z
N PRO A 1 -3.47 -7.91 -10.28
CA PRO A 1 -4.48 -6.88 -9.92
C PRO A 1 -4.09 -6.19 -8.61
N ARG A 2 -4.47 -4.91 -8.39
CA ARG A 2 -4.03 -4.16 -7.18
C ARG A 2 -4.42 -4.86 -5.87
N ARG A 3 -5.63 -5.43 -5.80
CA ARG A 3 -6.11 -6.17 -4.62
C ARG A 3 -5.20 -7.35 -4.26
N VAL A 4 -4.96 -8.25 -5.23
CA VAL A 4 -4.06 -9.40 -5.07
C VAL A 4 -2.65 -8.96 -4.67
N ASN A 5 -2.11 -7.90 -5.29
CA ASN A 5 -0.77 -7.41 -4.93
C ASN A 5 -0.71 -6.92 -3.48
N ARG A 6 -1.79 -6.32 -2.97
CA ARG A 6 -1.85 -5.90 -1.57
C ARG A 6 -1.95 -7.09 -0.63
N GLU A 7 -2.71 -8.12 -0.98
CA GLU A 7 -2.77 -9.38 -0.23
C GLU A 7 -1.38 -10.07 -0.16
N ILE A 8 -0.64 -10.10 -1.28
CA ILE A 8 0.74 -10.61 -1.33
C ILE A 8 1.62 -9.83 -0.34
N VAL A 9 1.60 -8.49 -0.39
CA VAL A 9 2.43 -7.65 0.48
C VAL A 9 2.01 -7.77 1.95
N GLU A 10 0.72 -7.90 2.24
CA GLU A 10 0.23 -8.12 3.61
C GLU A 10 0.77 -9.43 4.20
N HIS A 11 0.66 -10.53 3.46
CA HIS A 11 1.20 -11.83 3.88
C HIS A 11 2.73 -11.78 4.00
N MET A 12 3.41 -11.12 3.07
CA MET A 12 4.87 -10.90 3.14
C MET A 12 5.27 -10.16 4.42
N VAL A 13 4.55 -9.09 4.78
CA VAL A 13 4.86 -8.30 5.99
C VAL A 13 4.67 -9.13 7.25
N GLN A 14 3.63 -9.97 7.30
CA GLN A 14 3.37 -10.85 8.44
C GLN A 14 4.42 -11.97 8.54
N HIS A 15 4.72 -12.64 7.41
CA HIS A 15 5.63 -13.79 7.38
C HIS A 15 7.08 -13.39 7.66
N PHE A 16 7.57 -12.30 7.06
CA PHE A 16 8.94 -11.81 7.22
C PHE A 16 9.08 -10.75 8.32
N LYS A 17 8.17 -10.74 9.30
CA LYS A 17 8.17 -9.78 10.41
C LYS A 17 9.50 -9.81 11.18
N ALA A 18 9.96 -10.98 11.61
CA ALA A 18 11.18 -11.08 12.42
C ALA A 18 12.47 -10.67 11.65
N GLN A 19 12.52 -10.93 10.35
CA GLN A 19 13.73 -10.73 9.54
C GLN A 19 13.86 -9.31 8.97
N ILE A 20 12.74 -8.72 8.52
CA ILE A 20 12.77 -7.48 7.73
C ILE A 20 11.92 -6.38 8.36
N PHE A 21 10.66 -6.66 8.68
CA PHE A 21 9.71 -5.59 9.01
C PHE A 21 9.76 -5.16 10.48
N GLY A 22 10.09 -6.06 11.41
CA GLY A 22 10.04 -5.81 12.85
C GLY A 22 8.66 -5.31 13.28
N ASP A 23 8.63 -4.22 14.05
CA ASP A 23 7.38 -3.56 14.45
C ASP A 23 6.90 -2.49 13.47
N ARG A 24 7.57 -2.34 12.32
CA ARG A 24 7.18 -1.38 11.29
C ARG A 24 5.88 -1.85 10.64
N LYS A 25 5.06 -0.88 10.23
CA LYS A 25 3.83 -1.10 9.48
C LYS A 25 3.98 -0.45 8.10
N PRO A 26 4.54 -1.17 7.10
CA PRO A 26 4.71 -0.63 5.77
C PRO A 26 3.36 -0.30 5.13
N VAL A 27 3.32 0.75 4.32
CA VAL A 27 2.17 1.08 3.48
C VAL A 27 2.52 0.86 2.02
N PHE A 28 1.55 0.37 1.26
CA PHE A 28 1.75 -0.05 -0.13
C PHE A 28 0.68 0.57 -1.05
N ASP A 29 1.09 0.96 -2.27
CA ASP A 29 0.20 1.54 -3.28
C ASP A 29 -0.59 0.49 -4.10
N GLY A 30 -0.29 -0.80 -3.91
CA GLY A 30 -0.89 -1.91 -4.65
C GLY A 30 -0.18 -2.21 -5.98
N ARG A 31 0.94 -1.54 -6.27
CA ARG A 31 1.74 -1.73 -7.48
C ARG A 31 3.21 -1.95 -7.14
N LYS A 32 3.98 -0.89 -6.88
CA LYS A 32 5.45 -0.96 -6.78
C LYS A 32 6.04 -0.09 -5.67
N ASN A 33 5.25 0.75 -5.02
CA ASN A 33 5.76 1.70 -4.04
C ASN A 33 5.36 1.24 -2.63
N LEU A 34 6.36 0.92 -1.83
CA LEU A 34 6.25 0.57 -0.41
C LEU A 34 6.97 1.64 0.40
N TYR A 35 6.30 2.19 1.42
CA TYR A 35 6.87 3.19 2.31
C TYR A 35 6.89 2.69 3.75
N THR A 36 7.94 3.06 4.49
CA THR A 36 8.07 2.78 5.92
C THR A 36 8.50 4.04 6.65
N ALA A 37 8.01 4.22 7.88
CA ALA A 37 8.39 5.36 8.72
C ALA A 37 9.86 5.29 9.17
N MET A 38 10.36 4.07 9.40
CA MET A 38 11.75 3.81 9.76
C MET A 38 12.42 2.96 8.66
N PRO A 39 13.74 3.13 8.43
CA PRO A 39 14.47 2.31 7.47
C PRO A 39 14.31 0.81 7.75
N LEU A 40 14.12 0.04 6.69
CA LEU A 40 14.22 -1.42 6.74
C LEU A 40 15.70 -1.82 6.86
N PRO A 41 16.02 -2.96 7.51
CA PRO A 41 17.38 -3.49 7.60
C PRO A 41 17.81 -4.15 6.28
N ILE A 42 17.59 -3.44 5.16
CA ILE A 42 17.99 -3.85 3.82
C ILE A 42 19.04 -2.86 3.32
N GLY A 43 20.07 -3.34 2.63
CA GLY A 43 21.08 -2.49 2.02
C GLY A 43 20.50 -1.56 0.93
N ARG A 44 21.29 -0.60 0.47
CA ARG A 44 20.87 0.34 -0.61
C ARG A 44 21.14 -0.20 -2.02
N ASP A 45 22.18 -1.03 -2.18
CA ASP A 45 22.68 -1.41 -3.51
C ASP A 45 22.03 -2.69 -4.06
N LYS A 46 21.62 -3.61 -3.17
CA LYS A 46 21.07 -4.91 -3.55
C LYS A 46 19.58 -5.02 -3.23
N GLN A 47 18.83 -5.64 -4.15
CA GLN A 47 17.46 -6.04 -3.88
C GLN A 47 17.44 -7.28 -3.00
N VAL A 48 16.46 -7.37 -2.10
CA VAL A 48 16.15 -8.58 -1.34
C VAL A 48 15.02 -9.30 -2.06
N GLU A 49 15.25 -10.55 -2.43
CA GLU A 49 14.24 -11.41 -3.04
C GLU A 49 13.57 -12.26 -1.97
N LEU A 50 12.24 -12.26 -1.97
CA LEU A 50 11.40 -12.97 -1.03
C LEU A 50 10.44 -13.86 -1.81
N GLU A 51 10.23 -15.07 -1.31
CA GLU A 51 9.21 -15.97 -1.80
C GLU A 51 8.00 -15.89 -0.87
N VAL A 52 6.85 -15.52 -1.41
CA VAL A 52 5.60 -15.31 -0.67
C VAL A 52 4.58 -16.31 -1.16
N THR A 53 4.10 -17.16 -0.26
CA THR A 53 3.07 -18.14 -0.55
C THR A 53 1.73 -17.62 -0.06
N LEU A 54 0.78 -17.46 -0.99
CA LEU A 54 -0.62 -17.17 -0.65
C LEU A 54 -1.45 -18.45 -0.72
N PRO A 55 -2.34 -18.70 0.24
CA PRO A 55 -3.30 -19.79 0.14
C PRO A 55 -4.21 -19.55 -1.07
N GLY A 56 -4.49 -20.63 -1.80
CA GLY A 56 -5.42 -20.63 -2.94
C GLY A 56 -6.49 -21.70 -2.76
N GLU A 57 -7.60 -21.58 -3.50
CA GLU A 57 -8.60 -22.64 -3.58
C GLU A 57 -8.04 -23.82 -4.38
N GLY A 58 -7.41 -24.76 -3.66
CA GLY A 58 -6.87 -26.02 -4.19
C GLY A 58 -5.34 -26.07 -4.22
N LYS A 59 -4.66 -25.04 -4.76
CA LYS A 59 -3.19 -24.97 -4.76
C LYS A 59 -2.71 -23.61 -4.27
N ASP A 60 -1.68 -23.65 -3.44
CA ASP A 60 -0.95 -22.47 -3.01
C ASP A 60 -0.32 -21.76 -4.20
N ARG A 61 -0.34 -20.43 -4.14
CA ARG A 61 0.22 -19.56 -5.16
C ARG A 61 1.51 -18.96 -4.63
N ILE A 62 2.60 -19.24 -5.32
CA ILE A 62 3.94 -18.78 -4.96
C ILE A 62 4.28 -17.54 -5.78
N PHE A 63 4.73 -16.47 -5.12
CA PHE A 63 5.13 -15.21 -5.73
C PHE A 63 6.56 -14.86 -5.34
N LYS A 64 7.36 -14.43 -6.31
CA LYS A 64 8.69 -13.84 -6.06
C LYS A 64 8.56 -12.33 -5.98
N VAL A 65 8.94 -11.76 -4.85
CA VAL A 65 8.85 -10.32 -4.55
C VAL A 65 10.26 -9.78 -4.32
N ALA A 66 10.65 -8.77 -5.07
CA ALA A 66 11.92 -8.07 -4.86
C ALA A 66 11.66 -6.72 -4.15
N ILE A 67 12.35 -6.49 -3.03
CA ILE A 67 12.34 -5.21 -2.32
C ILE A 67 13.69 -4.54 -2.54
N LYS A 68 13.66 -3.31 -3.07
CA LYS A 68 14.86 -2.49 -3.28
C LYS A 68 14.63 -1.10 -2.69
N TRP A 69 15.61 -0.61 -1.93
CA TRP A 69 15.60 0.77 -1.47
C TRP A 69 15.70 1.73 -2.67
N MET A 70 14.92 2.81 -2.66
CA MET A 70 14.85 3.77 -3.77
C MET A 70 15.27 5.18 -3.35
N SER A 71 14.57 5.79 -2.39
CA SER A 71 14.83 7.16 -1.95
C SER A 71 14.33 7.40 -0.52
N VAL A 72 14.72 8.55 0.04
CA VAL A 72 14.11 9.10 1.26
C VAL A 72 13.18 10.23 0.85
N VAL A 73 11.94 10.18 1.31
CA VAL A 73 10.93 11.22 1.08
C VAL A 73 10.97 12.21 2.25
N SER A 74 11.20 13.50 1.96
CA SER A 74 11.28 14.55 2.99
C SER A 74 9.92 15.20 3.24
N LEU A 75 9.36 14.96 4.44
CA LEU A 75 8.19 15.70 4.93
C LEU A 75 8.53 17.15 5.29
N GLN A 76 9.78 17.42 5.69
CA GLN A 76 10.24 18.79 5.97
C GLN A 76 10.21 19.64 4.69
N ALA A 77 10.64 19.08 3.56
CA ALA A 77 10.56 19.79 2.27
C ALA A 77 9.12 20.13 1.90
N LEU A 78 8.16 19.25 2.21
CA LEU A 78 6.74 19.58 2.02
C LEU A 78 6.30 20.71 2.95
N HIS A 79 6.68 20.67 4.23
CA HIS A 79 6.38 21.76 5.16
C HIS A 79 6.94 23.11 4.67
N ASP A 80 8.17 23.13 4.17
CA ASP A 80 8.81 24.32 3.61
C ASP A 80 8.08 24.83 2.37
N ALA A 81 7.66 23.94 1.47
CA ALA A 81 6.85 24.30 0.31
C ALA A 81 5.50 24.91 0.70
N LEU A 82 4.80 24.31 1.67
CA LEU A 82 3.52 24.83 2.17
C LEU A 82 3.67 26.18 2.89
N SER A 83 4.87 26.46 3.44
CA SER A 83 5.21 27.74 4.08
C SER A 83 5.70 28.80 3.08
N GLY A 84 5.73 28.50 1.77
CA GLY A 84 6.25 29.40 0.73
C GLY A 84 7.78 29.53 0.70
N ARG A 85 8.52 28.68 1.43
CA ARG A 85 9.99 28.67 1.45
C ARG A 85 10.60 27.94 0.26
N LEU A 86 9.86 27.01 -0.36
CA LEU A 86 10.26 26.36 -1.60
C LEU A 86 9.37 26.82 -2.76
N PRO A 87 9.92 26.90 -3.98
CA PRO A 87 9.20 27.40 -5.14
C PRO A 87 8.15 26.43 -5.67
N SER A 88 8.16 25.16 -5.23
CA SER A 88 7.21 24.14 -5.70
C SER A 88 6.94 23.07 -4.64
N VAL A 89 5.78 22.43 -4.74
CA VAL A 89 5.37 21.35 -3.84
C VAL A 89 5.98 20.02 -4.30
N PRO A 90 6.70 19.28 -3.44
CA PRO A 90 7.32 18.01 -3.82
C PRO A 90 6.25 16.91 -4.03
N PHE A 91 6.00 16.56 -5.30
CA PHE A 91 4.95 15.61 -5.67
C PHE A 91 5.15 14.21 -5.05
N GLU A 92 6.38 13.71 -4.99
CA GLU A 92 6.67 12.39 -4.39
C GLU A 92 6.29 12.34 -2.92
N THR A 93 6.42 13.45 -2.19
CA THR A 93 5.99 13.56 -0.80
C THR A 93 4.47 13.52 -0.67
N ILE A 94 3.77 14.23 -1.55
CA ILE A 94 2.29 14.17 -1.61
C ILE A 94 1.82 12.75 -1.95
N GLN A 95 2.47 12.09 -2.90
CA GLN A 95 2.15 10.71 -3.28
C GLN A 95 2.37 9.73 -2.12
N ALA A 96 3.48 9.85 -1.38
CA ALA A 96 3.74 9.01 -0.21
C ALA A 96 2.62 9.17 0.85
N LEU A 97 2.20 10.41 1.12
CA LEU A 97 1.09 10.68 2.05
C LEU A 97 -0.24 10.12 1.54
N ASP A 98 -0.56 10.27 0.25
CA ASP A 98 -1.76 9.68 -0.36
C ASP A 98 -1.77 8.15 -0.18
N VAL A 99 -0.64 7.49 -0.39
CA VAL A 99 -0.50 6.03 -0.18
C VAL A 99 -0.68 5.65 1.29
N VAL A 100 -0.09 6.41 2.22
CA VAL A 100 -0.28 6.20 3.67
C VAL A 100 -1.77 6.26 4.03
N MET A 101 -2.46 7.34 3.66
CA MET A 101 -3.85 7.57 4.03
C MET A 101 -4.81 6.58 3.37
N ARG A 102 -4.47 6.10 2.16
CA ARG A 102 -5.30 5.14 1.41
C ARG A 102 -5.01 3.69 1.73
N HIS A 103 -3.93 3.37 2.45
CA HIS A 103 -3.48 1.98 2.61
C HIS A 103 -4.57 1.09 3.21
N LEU A 104 -5.09 1.45 4.39
CA LEU A 104 -6.09 0.65 5.08
C LEU A 104 -7.46 0.66 4.37
N PRO A 105 -8.02 1.81 3.93
CA PRO A 105 -9.26 1.80 3.14
C PRO A 105 -9.18 0.96 1.87
N SER A 106 -8.01 0.89 1.21
CA SER A 106 -7.81 0.07 0.01
C SER A 106 -7.79 -1.43 0.28
N MET A 107 -7.66 -1.84 1.55
CA MET A 107 -7.75 -3.23 2.00
C MET A 107 -9.16 -3.59 2.47
N ARG A 108 -9.86 -2.64 3.10
CA ARG A 108 -11.16 -2.88 3.73
C ARG A 108 -12.36 -2.65 2.79
N TYR A 109 -12.22 -1.75 1.83
CA TYR A 109 -13.30 -1.30 0.96
C TYR A 109 -12.99 -1.57 -0.52
N THR A 110 -13.97 -1.40 -1.39
CA THR A 110 -13.78 -1.46 -2.85
C THR A 110 -13.30 -0.10 -3.36
N PRO A 111 -12.03 0.03 -3.81
CA PRO A 111 -11.54 1.29 -4.36
C PRO A 111 -12.03 1.49 -5.80
N VAL A 112 -12.63 2.66 -6.07
CA VAL A 112 -13.01 3.10 -7.42
C VAL A 112 -12.47 4.51 -7.63
N GLY A 113 -11.49 4.65 -8.52
CA GLY A 113 -10.79 5.92 -8.72
C GLY A 113 -10.11 6.42 -7.45
N ARG A 114 -10.57 7.57 -6.93
CA ARG A 114 -10.10 8.19 -5.67
C ARG A 114 -11.07 7.99 -4.50
N SER A 115 -12.13 7.22 -4.69
CA SER A 115 -13.16 6.95 -3.68
C SER A 115 -13.09 5.51 -3.19
N PHE A 116 -13.74 5.25 -2.05
CA PHE A 116 -13.88 3.93 -1.45
C PHE A 116 -15.36 3.66 -1.24
N PHE A 117 -15.80 2.46 -1.63
CA PHE A 117 -17.20 2.04 -1.55
C PHE A 117 -17.31 0.77 -0.70
N THR A 118 -18.40 0.68 0.05
CA THR A 118 -18.80 -0.50 0.80
C THR A 118 -20.32 -0.61 0.72
N ALA A 119 -20.86 -1.83 0.73
CA ALA A 119 -22.30 -2.01 0.81
C ALA A 119 -22.84 -1.34 2.08
N SER A 120 -24.00 -0.69 1.99
CA SER A 120 -24.60 -0.01 3.14
C SER A 120 -25.01 -1.01 4.21
N GLU A 121 -24.65 -0.74 5.46
CA GLU A 121 -25.01 -1.62 6.58
C GLU A 121 -26.49 -1.43 6.95
N GLY A 122 -27.26 -2.52 6.94
CA GLY A 122 -28.66 -2.51 7.39
C GLY A 122 -29.67 -1.87 6.43
N CYS A 123 -29.26 -1.43 5.24
CA CYS A 123 -30.18 -0.98 4.20
C CYS A 123 -29.77 -1.54 2.82
N SER A 124 -30.76 -1.86 1.99
CA SER A 124 -30.57 -2.28 0.60
C SER A 124 -31.21 -1.25 -0.32
N ASN A 125 -30.46 -0.82 -1.35
CA ASN A 125 -30.87 0.21 -2.31
C ASN A 125 -30.91 -0.38 -3.74
N PRO A 126 -31.87 -1.28 -4.05
CA PRO A 126 -31.92 -1.94 -5.34
C PRO A 126 -32.32 -0.98 -6.47
N LEU A 127 -31.68 -1.12 -7.62
CA LEU A 127 -32.03 -0.41 -8.86
C LEU A 127 -32.76 -1.30 -9.88
N GLY A 128 -32.94 -2.59 -9.57
CA GLY A 128 -33.44 -3.61 -10.50
C GLY A 128 -32.36 -4.20 -11.42
N GLY A 129 -32.65 -5.34 -12.04
CA GLY A 129 -31.74 -5.98 -13.01
C GLY A 129 -30.39 -6.44 -12.44
N GLY A 130 -30.36 -6.84 -11.17
CA GLY A 130 -29.13 -7.28 -10.48
C GLY A 130 -28.20 -6.14 -10.08
N ARG A 131 -28.71 -4.91 -9.95
CA ARG A 131 -27.93 -3.71 -9.60
C ARG A 131 -28.46 -3.09 -8.31
N GLU A 132 -27.57 -2.44 -7.57
CA GLU A 132 -27.86 -1.69 -6.34
C GLU A 132 -26.91 -0.50 -6.18
N VAL A 133 -27.30 0.46 -5.33
CA VAL A 133 -26.49 1.63 -4.96
C VAL A 133 -25.64 1.31 -3.73
N TRP A 134 -24.36 1.63 -3.81
CA TRP A 134 -23.39 1.63 -2.71
C TRP A 134 -22.87 3.04 -2.46
#